data_AF-A0A286CPW8-F1
#
_entry.id   AF-A0A286CPW8-F1
#
_cell.length_a   1.000
_cell.length_b   1.000
_cell.length_c   1.000
_cell.angle_alpha   90.00
_cell.angle_beta   90.00
_cell.angle_gamma   90.00
#
_symmetry.space_group_name_H-M   'P 1'
#
loop_
_entity.id
_entity.type
_entity.pdbx_description
1 polymer ?
#
loop_
_entity_poly.entity_id
_entity_poly.type
_entity_poly.pdbx_seq_one_letter_code
_entity_poly.pdbx_strand_id
1 'polypeptide(L)'
;MLDELTELIQAAGGRTLGLFSSMRGAQLAAEELRSRIPEYPILLQGEETLGELIKNFAADPKTCLFGTLSLWQGVDVPGPSCQLVVMDKIPFPRPDDPLMSARQKAVEDAGGNGFMAVAATHAALLMAQGAGRLVRASGDRGVVAVLDQRLATARYGSYLKASLPDFWFTTDRNQVRKSLAAIDASAQQAAAGQTDDA
;
A
#
# COMPACT_ATOMS: atom_id res chain seq x y z
N MET A 1 7.84 11.65 5.83
CA MET A 1 6.99 10.43 5.65
C MET A 1 5.63 10.66 6.28
N LEU A 2 5.55 10.95 7.59
CA LEU A 2 4.27 11.14 8.27
C LEU A 2 3.43 12.26 7.66
N ASP A 3 4.02 13.43 7.36
CA ASP A 3 3.27 14.54 6.74
C ASP A 3 2.68 14.15 5.37
N GLU A 4 3.46 13.46 4.54
CA GLU A 4 2.99 12.96 3.25
C GLU A 4 1.87 11.94 3.43
N LEU A 5 2.00 11.03 4.39
CA LEU A 5 0.98 10.03 4.68
C LEU A 5 -0.31 10.69 5.20
N THR A 6 -0.21 11.72 6.05
CA THR A 6 -1.35 12.52 6.51
C THR A 6 -2.11 13.13 5.32
N GLU A 7 -1.40 13.83 4.44
CA GLU A 7 -2.02 14.51 3.29
C GLU A 7 -2.65 13.52 2.30
N LEU A 8 -2.03 12.35 2.10
CA LEU A 8 -2.58 11.31 1.25
C LEU A 8 -3.85 10.68 1.84
N ILE A 9 -3.87 10.38 3.14
CA ILE A 9 -5.05 9.83 3.83
C ILE A 9 -6.21 10.83 3.78
N GLN A 10 -5.93 12.11 4.05
CA GLN A 10 -6.93 13.18 3.97
C GLN A 10 -7.50 13.30 2.57
N ALA A 11 -6.64 13.30 1.54
CA ALA A 11 -7.08 13.37 0.14
C ALA A 11 -7.89 12.13 -0.30
N ALA A 12 -7.62 10.97 0.28
CA ALA A 12 -8.36 9.73 0.03
C ALA A 12 -9.66 9.61 0.85
N GLY A 13 -9.94 10.57 1.74
CA GLY A 13 -11.09 10.49 2.65
C GLY A 13 -11.02 9.31 3.62
N GLY A 14 -9.81 8.87 3.97
CA GLY A 14 -9.58 7.58 4.63
C GLY A 14 -9.25 6.50 3.60
N ARG A 15 -10.00 5.39 3.60
CA ARG A 15 -9.92 4.31 2.60
C ARG A 15 -8.50 3.81 2.31
N THR A 16 -7.67 3.79 3.34
CA THR A 16 -6.22 3.62 3.20
C THR A 16 -5.75 2.30 3.78
N LEU A 17 -5.08 1.49 2.95
CA LEU A 17 -4.32 0.33 3.38
C LEU A 17 -2.83 0.69 3.47
N GLY A 18 -2.30 0.74 4.69
CA GLY A 18 -0.88 1.02 4.97
C GLY A 18 -0.07 -0.26 5.09
N LEU A 19 0.80 -0.51 4.11
CA LEU A 19 1.66 -1.69 4.00
C LEU A 19 3.09 -1.32 4.40
N PHE A 20 3.43 -1.59 5.66
CA PHE A 20 4.72 -1.23 6.21
C PHE A 20 5.75 -2.35 6.10
N SER A 21 7.01 -1.96 5.95
CA SER A 21 8.17 -2.86 5.95
C SER A 21 8.45 -3.51 7.32
N SER A 22 7.90 -2.95 8.42
CA SER A 22 8.07 -3.48 9.76
C SER A 22 6.88 -3.12 10.67
N MET A 23 6.59 -3.99 11.65
CA MET A 23 5.54 -3.72 12.65
C MET A 23 5.83 -2.46 13.47
N ARG A 24 7.11 -2.22 13.80
CA ARG A 24 7.52 -0.99 14.49
C ARG A 24 7.18 0.26 13.68
N GLY A 25 7.41 0.23 12.36
CA GLY A 25 7.05 1.32 11.47
C GLY A 25 5.53 1.56 11.43
N ALA A 26 4.74 0.49 11.35
CA ALA A 26 3.29 0.57 11.38
C ALA A 26 2.76 1.15 12.71
N GLN A 27 3.30 0.69 13.84
CA GLN A 27 2.95 1.19 15.18
C GLN A 27 3.21 2.68 15.33
N LEU A 28 4.42 3.13 14.96
CA LEU A 28 4.80 4.55 15.03
C LEU A 28 3.90 5.41 14.14
N ALA A 29 3.59 4.94 12.93
CA ALA A 29 2.69 5.68 12.04
C ALA A 29 1.27 5.74 12.59
N ALA A 30 0.74 4.65 13.14
CA ALA A 30 -0.60 4.60 13.72
C ALA A 30 -0.75 5.54 14.92
N GLU A 31 0.20 5.51 15.86
CA GLU A 31 0.19 6.35 17.05
C GLU A 31 0.22 7.85 16.71
N GLU A 32 1.14 8.25 15.82
CA GLU A 32 1.27 9.64 15.38
C GLU A 32 0.04 10.11 14.61
N LEU A 33 -0.49 9.29 13.70
CA LEU A 33 -1.60 9.70 12.85
C LEU A 33 -2.93 9.73 13.59
N ARG A 34 -3.16 8.87 14.59
CA ARG A 34 -4.34 8.98 15.48
C ARG A 34 -4.43 10.34 16.15
N SER A 35 -3.29 10.97 16.43
CA SER A 35 -3.23 12.31 17.02
C SER A 35 -3.36 13.43 15.99
N ARG A 36 -2.78 13.25 14.79
CA ARG A 36 -2.77 14.26 13.72
C ARG A 36 -4.09 14.37 12.98
N ILE A 37 -4.79 13.24 12.81
CA ILE A 37 -6.00 13.11 12.01
C ILE A 37 -7.06 12.26 12.73
N PRO A 38 -7.56 12.71 13.89
CA PRO A 38 -8.50 11.95 14.71
C PRO A 38 -9.83 11.61 14.01
N GLU A 39 -10.16 12.29 12.91
CA GLU A 39 -11.35 12.08 12.09
C GLU A 39 -11.30 10.80 11.23
N TYR A 40 -10.13 10.18 11.05
CA TYR A 40 -9.95 8.92 10.32
C TYR A 40 -9.51 7.81 11.29
N PRO A 41 -10.38 6.84 11.61
CA PRO A 41 -10.00 5.72 12.46
C PRO A 41 -8.80 4.95 11.89
N ILE A 42 -7.82 4.63 12.72
CA ILE A 42 -6.65 3.85 12.30
C ILE A 42 -6.65 2.53 13.04
N LEU A 43 -6.87 1.46 12.30
CA LEU A 43 -6.77 0.08 12.75
C LEU A 43 -5.34 -0.41 12.55
N LEU A 44 -4.80 -1.12 13.53
CA LEU A 44 -3.43 -1.62 13.49
C LEU A 44 -3.38 -3.12 13.71
N GLN A 45 -2.62 -3.80 12.85
CA GLN A 45 -2.29 -5.21 13.01
C GLN A 45 -1.78 -5.52 14.42
N GLY A 46 -2.37 -6.52 15.05
CA GLY A 46 -1.99 -6.99 16.39
C GLY A 46 -2.80 -6.38 17.53
N GLU A 47 -3.65 -5.39 17.26
CA GLU A 47 -4.63 -4.88 18.24
C GLU A 47 -5.93 -5.69 18.26
N GLU A 48 -6.33 -6.25 17.11
CA GLU A 48 -7.49 -7.15 16.96
C GLU A 48 -7.15 -8.33 16.05
N THR A 49 -8.10 -9.27 15.89
CA THR A 49 -7.93 -10.35 14.91
C THR A 49 -7.97 -9.77 13.49
N LEU A 50 -7.22 -10.39 12.56
CA LEU A 50 -7.18 -9.92 11.18
C LEU A 50 -8.57 -9.86 10.53
N GLY A 51 -9.44 -10.83 10.83
CA GLY A 51 -10.82 -10.84 10.34
C GLY A 51 -11.65 -9.65 10.82
N GLU A 52 -11.51 -9.28 12.10
CA GLU A 52 -12.18 -8.09 12.66
C GLU A 52 -11.62 -6.80 12.06
N LEU A 53 -10.30 -6.68 11.95
CA LEU A 53 -9.66 -5.53 11.32
C LEU A 53 -10.15 -5.30 9.89
N ILE A 54 -10.22 -6.37 9.08
CA ILE A 54 -10.73 -6.30 7.70
C ILE A 54 -12.22 -5.92 7.69
N LYS A 55 -13.02 -6.53 8.56
CA LYS A 55 -14.45 -6.23 8.67
C LYS A 55 -14.69 -4.77 9.03
N ASN A 56 -13.97 -4.26 10.03
CA ASN A 56 -14.08 -2.88 10.49
C ASN A 56 -13.61 -1.89 9.42
N PHE A 57 -12.49 -2.18 8.75
CA PHE A 57 -12.01 -1.40 7.61
C PHE A 57 -13.01 -1.37 6.44
N ALA A 58 -13.65 -2.49 6.14
CA ALA A 58 -14.64 -2.56 5.07
C ALA A 58 -15.95 -1.81 5.42
N ALA A 59 -16.31 -1.77 6.71
CA ALA A 59 -17.57 -1.20 7.18
C ALA A 59 -17.60 0.33 7.19
N ASP A 60 -16.45 1.00 7.38
CA ASP A 60 -16.35 2.45 7.40
C ASP A 60 -15.32 2.96 6.40
N PRO A 61 -15.76 3.67 5.34
CA PRO A 61 -14.90 4.37 4.39
C PRO A 61 -13.78 5.23 5.00
N LYS A 62 -14.03 5.88 6.14
CA LYS A 62 -13.02 6.77 6.75
C LYS A 62 -11.88 6.00 7.40
N THR A 63 -12.02 4.69 7.56
CA THR A 63 -11.06 3.87 8.28
C THR A 63 -9.80 3.61 7.45
N CYS A 64 -8.67 3.62 8.14
CA CYS A 64 -7.36 3.21 7.65
C CYS A 64 -6.94 1.91 8.33
N LEU A 65 -6.26 1.03 7.60
CA LEU A 65 -5.80 -0.25 8.12
C LEU A 65 -4.29 -0.40 7.89
N PHE A 66 -3.52 -0.45 8.96
CA PHE A 66 -2.06 -0.51 8.92
C PHE A 66 -1.55 -1.87 9.38
N GLY A 67 -0.56 -2.41 8.66
CA GLY A 67 0.11 -3.65 9.02
C GLY A 67 1.34 -3.92 8.17
N THR A 68 2.03 -5.02 8.41
CA THR A 68 3.16 -5.41 7.59
C THR A 68 2.73 -6.01 6.26
N LEU A 69 3.53 -5.80 5.22
CA LEU A 69 3.25 -6.31 3.89
C LEU A 69 3.01 -7.83 3.84
N SER A 70 3.70 -8.60 4.70
CA SER A 70 3.55 -10.05 4.81
C SER A 70 2.17 -10.52 5.28
N LEU A 71 1.46 -9.69 6.08
CA LEU A 71 0.16 -10.05 6.62
C LEU A 71 -0.93 -10.12 5.53
N TRP A 72 -0.75 -9.35 4.46
CA TRP A 72 -1.77 -9.15 3.42
C TRP A 72 -1.69 -10.15 2.27
N GLN A 73 -0.82 -11.15 2.39
CA GLN A 73 -0.78 -12.26 1.45
C GLN A 73 -2.04 -13.12 1.62
N GLY A 74 -2.81 -13.26 0.53
CA GLY A 74 -4.04 -14.06 0.52
C GLY A 74 -5.26 -13.41 1.17
N VAL A 75 -5.20 -12.13 1.54
CA VAL A 75 -6.30 -11.42 2.21
C VAL A 75 -7.11 -10.60 1.22
N ASP A 76 -8.39 -10.93 1.05
CA ASP A 76 -9.33 -10.13 0.26
C ASP A 76 -9.93 -9.02 1.15
N VAL A 77 -9.60 -7.75 0.87
CA VAL A 77 -10.13 -6.58 1.61
C VAL A 77 -11.39 -6.06 0.90
N PRO A 78 -12.62 -6.26 1.37
CA PRO A 78 -13.81 -6.05 0.56
C PRO A 78 -14.03 -4.58 0.10
N GLY A 79 -14.38 -4.40 -1.18
CA GLY A 79 -15.22 -3.27 -1.65
C GLY A 79 -14.54 -1.91 -1.93
N PRO A 80 -15.37 -0.84 -2.14
CA PRO A 80 -14.94 0.54 -2.43
C PRO A 80 -14.18 1.23 -1.29
N SER A 81 -13.94 0.50 -0.19
CA SER A 81 -13.28 0.97 1.02
C SER A 81 -11.75 1.06 0.89
N CYS A 82 -11.15 0.59 -0.22
CA CYS A 82 -9.72 0.76 -0.48
C CYS A 82 -9.46 1.57 -1.75
N GLN A 83 -9.06 2.83 -1.59
CA GLN A 83 -8.71 3.74 -2.69
C GLN A 83 -7.23 4.13 -2.67
N LEU A 84 -6.57 3.95 -1.52
CA LEU A 84 -5.17 4.26 -1.34
C LEU A 84 -4.46 3.05 -0.74
N VAL A 85 -3.45 2.54 -1.45
CA VAL A 85 -2.47 1.62 -0.89
C VAL A 85 -1.16 2.36 -0.70
N VAL A 86 -0.67 2.43 0.54
CA VAL A 86 0.61 3.06 0.85
C VAL A 86 1.65 1.99 1.16
N MET A 87 2.84 2.11 0.57
CA MET A 87 4.02 1.33 0.95
C MET A 87 5.08 2.29 1.50
N ASP A 88 5.50 2.12 2.75
CA ASP A 88 6.51 3.00 3.37
C ASP A 88 7.88 2.86 2.71
N LYS A 89 8.22 1.64 2.27
CA LYS A 89 9.50 1.27 1.66
C LYS A 89 9.31 0.18 0.61
N ILE A 90 10.29 0.06 -0.29
CA ILE A 90 10.40 -1.11 -1.14
C ILE A 90 10.67 -2.35 -0.26
N PRO A 91 9.87 -3.43 -0.37
CA PRO A 91 9.92 -4.58 0.52
C PRO A 91 11.03 -5.55 0.12
N PHE A 92 12.27 -5.11 0.22
CA PHE A 92 13.41 -6.01 0.07
C PHE A 92 13.46 -7.03 1.20
N PRO A 93 13.95 -8.25 0.92
CA PRO A 93 14.23 -9.21 1.98
C PRO A 93 15.21 -8.60 2.98
N ARG A 94 15.10 -9.01 4.25
CA ARG A 94 16.01 -8.51 5.27
C ARG A 94 17.44 -8.98 4.96
N PRO A 95 18.46 -8.12 5.17
CA PRO A 95 19.85 -8.51 4.90
C PRO A 95 20.34 -9.70 5.72
N ASP A 96 19.75 -9.93 6.89
CA ASP A 96 20.08 -11.03 7.80
C ASP A 96 19.31 -12.33 7.51
N ASP A 97 18.53 -12.40 6.43
CA ASP A 97 17.87 -13.63 5.98
C ASP A 97 18.90 -14.61 5.38
N PRO A 98 19.21 -15.75 6.04
CA PRO A 98 20.24 -16.67 5.57
C PRO A 98 19.87 -17.35 4.25
N LEU A 99 18.58 -17.62 4.03
CA LEU A 99 18.10 -18.28 2.83
C LEU A 99 18.21 -17.34 1.62
N MET A 100 17.81 -16.08 1.79
CA MET A 100 17.90 -15.10 0.71
C MET A 100 19.36 -14.80 0.36
N SER A 101 20.23 -14.70 1.38
CA SER A 101 21.68 -14.53 1.19
C SER A 101 22.30 -15.70 0.42
N ALA A 102 21.97 -16.95 0.80
CA ALA A 102 22.44 -18.14 0.10
C ALA A 102 21.97 -18.19 -1.36
N ARG A 103 20.72 -17.82 -1.62
CA ARG A 103 20.16 -17.75 -2.99
C ARG A 103 20.85 -16.68 -3.84
N GLN A 104 21.13 -15.50 -3.28
CA GLN A 104 21.86 -14.45 -3.99
C GLN A 104 23.26 -14.92 -4.36
N LYS A 105 23.99 -15.49 -3.40
CA LYS A 105 25.33 -16.04 -3.62
C LYS A 105 25.34 -17.10 -4.71
N ALA A 106 24.38 -18.03 -4.71
CA ALA A 106 24.30 -19.08 -5.73
C ALA A 106 24.12 -18.51 -7.16
N VAL A 107 23.36 -17.42 -7.31
CA VAL A 107 23.21 -16.73 -8.60
C VAL A 107 24.50 -16.03 -9.01
N GLU A 108 25.18 -15.39 -8.06
CA GLU A 108 26.46 -14.70 -8.30
C GLU A 108 27.57 -15.69 -8.69
N ASP A 109 27.66 -16.82 -7.99
CA ASP A 109 28.61 -17.90 -8.29
C ASP A 109 28.36 -18.51 -9.69
N ALA A 110 27.13 -18.41 -10.21
CA ALA A 110 26.75 -18.77 -11.58
C ALA A 110 26.94 -17.64 -12.62
N GLY A 111 27.54 -16.51 -12.23
CA GLY A 111 27.81 -15.36 -13.10
C GLY A 111 26.63 -14.39 -13.32
N GLY A 112 25.56 -14.54 -12.54
CA GLY A 112 24.37 -13.69 -12.60
C GLY A 112 24.40 -12.50 -11.62
N ASN A 113 23.35 -11.69 -11.65
CA ASN A 113 23.13 -10.62 -10.68
C ASN A 113 22.19 -11.12 -9.55
N GLY A 114 22.77 -11.51 -8.41
CA GLY A 114 22.04 -12.07 -7.27
C GLY A 114 20.97 -11.13 -6.72
N PHE A 115 21.29 -9.83 -6.60
CA PHE A 115 20.32 -8.82 -6.17
C PHE A 115 19.10 -8.78 -7.09
N MET A 116 19.30 -8.70 -8.41
CA MET A 116 18.19 -8.63 -9.37
C MET A 116 17.37 -9.92 -9.37
N ALA A 117 18.04 -11.08 -9.40
CA ALA A 117 17.37 -12.38 -9.48
C ALA A 117 16.56 -12.71 -8.23
N VAL A 118 17.04 -12.32 -7.04
CA VAL A 118 16.45 -12.71 -5.77
C VAL A 118 15.74 -11.53 -5.10
N ALA A 119 16.47 -10.48 -4.72
CA ALA A 119 15.91 -9.39 -3.92
C ALA A 119 14.92 -8.53 -4.71
N ALA A 120 15.27 -8.12 -5.93
CA ALA A 120 14.39 -7.30 -6.77
C ALA A 120 13.14 -8.08 -7.20
N THR A 121 13.29 -9.35 -7.60
CA THR A 121 12.14 -10.22 -7.93
C THR A 121 11.22 -10.44 -6.74
N HIS A 122 11.78 -10.65 -5.55
CA HIS A 122 10.98 -10.80 -4.33
C HIS A 122 10.21 -9.51 -4.01
N ALA A 123 10.89 -8.36 -4.07
CA ALA A 123 10.24 -7.07 -3.83
C ALA A 123 9.15 -6.77 -4.88
N ALA A 124 9.42 -7.02 -6.15
CA ALA A 124 8.46 -6.88 -7.26
C ALA A 124 7.18 -7.69 -7.00
N LEU A 125 7.32 -8.96 -6.63
CA LEU A 125 6.19 -9.84 -6.32
C LEU A 125 5.34 -9.28 -5.16
N LEU A 126 5.97 -8.89 -4.06
CA LEU A 126 5.25 -8.36 -2.90
C LEU A 126 4.56 -7.02 -3.21
N MET A 127 5.22 -6.14 -3.98
CA MET A 127 4.63 -4.88 -4.43
C MET A 127 3.43 -5.12 -5.35
N ALA A 128 3.53 -6.04 -6.31
CA ALA A 128 2.43 -6.40 -7.18
C ALA A 128 1.24 -6.97 -6.39
N GLN A 129 1.50 -7.81 -5.39
CA GLN A 129 0.47 -8.35 -4.50
C GLN A 129 -0.21 -7.27 -3.65
N GLY A 130 0.58 -6.34 -3.09
CA GLY A 130 0.05 -5.21 -2.33
C GLY A 130 -0.80 -4.28 -3.22
N ALA A 131 -0.31 -3.97 -4.42
CA ALA A 131 -1.02 -3.17 -5.40
C ALA A 131 -2.30 -3.83 -5.92
N GLY A 132 -2.30 -5.16 -6.08
CA GLY A 132 -3.48 -5.92 -6.50
C GLY A 132 -4.66 -5.84 -5.52
N ARG A 133 -4.45 -5.34 -4.29
CA ARG A 133 -5.55 -5.07 -3.35
C ARG A 133 -6.40 -3.88 -3.77
N LEU A 134 -5.86 -2.97 -4.57
CA LEU A 134 -6.54 -1.78 -5.05
C LEU A 134 -7.43 -2.05 -6.27
N VAL A 135 -7.03 -2.97 -7.16
CA VAL A 135 -7.67 -3.17 -8.47
C VAL A 135 -8.36 -4.54 -8.47
N ARG A 136 -9.66 -4.58 -8.15
CA ARG A 136 -10.41 -5.85 -8.10
C ARG A 136 -11.65 -5.89 -8.98
N ALA A 137 -12.27 -4.75 -9.30
CA ALA A 137 -13.33 -4.63 -10.29
C ALA A 137 -13.00 -3.56 -11.33
N SER A 138 -13.61 -3.66 -12.52
CA SER A 138 -13.40 -2.78 -13.68
C SER A 138 -13.72 -1.29 -13.41
N GLY A 139 -14.39 -0.99 -12.29
CA GLY A 139 -14.75 0.36 -11.86
C GLY A 139 -13.88 0.91 -10.71
N ASP A 140 -13.02 0.09 -10.10
CA ASP A 140 -12.21 0.53 -8.96
C ASP A 140 -11.13 1.51 -9.43
N ARG A 141 -11.04 2.64 -8.74
CA ARG A 141 -10.02 3.68 -8.98
C ARG A 141 -9.29 3.94 -7.69
N GLY A 142 -7.98 4.16 -7.79
CA GLY A 142 -7.19 4.51 -6.63
C GLY A 142 -5.74 4.83 -6.96
N VAL A 143 -4.94 4.92 -5.90
CA VAL A 143 -3.51 5.21 -5.97
C VAL A 143 -2.73 4.17 -5.17
N VAL A 144 -1.63 3.71 -5.74
CA VAL A 144 -0.57 3.02 -5.00
C VAL A 144 0.56 4.02 -4.76
N ALA A 145 0.73 4.47 -3.52
CA ALA A 145 1.75 5.42 -3.12
C ALA A 145 2.94 4.69 -2.49
N VAL A 146 4.09 4.68 -3.19
CA VAL A 146 5.33 4.13 -2.66
C VAL A 146 6.19 5.27 -2.13
N LEU A 147 6.30 5.38 -0.80
CA LEU A 147 7.02 6.46 -0.11
C LEU A 147 8.54 6.22 -0.04
N ASP A 148 9.08 5.62 -1.09
CA ASP A 148 10.50 5.28 -1.24
C ASP A 148 11.03 5.87 -2.54
N GLN A 149 11.90 6.87 -2.41
CA GLN A 149 12.47 7.57 -3.56
C GLN A 149 13.22 6.64 -4.52
N ARG A 150 13.71 5.49 -4.02
CA ARG A 150 14.44 4.51 -4.84
C ARG A 150 13.58 3.94 -5.97
N LEU A 151 12.25 3.94 -5.86
CA LEU A 151 11.39 3.50 -6.96
C LEU A 151 11.54 4.41 -8.19
N ALA A 152 11.73 5.71 -7.96
CA ALA A 152 11.93 6.71 -9.01
C ALA A 152 13.39 6.83 -9.45
N THR A 153 14.34 6.71 -8.52
CA THR A 153 15.75 7.06 -8.77
C THR A 153 16.67 5.87 -9.02
N ALA A 154 16.37 4.69 -8.49
CA ALA A 154 17.27 3.54 -8.62
C ALA A 154 17.13 2.90 -10.01
N ARG A 155 18.25 2.35 -10.52
CA ARG A 155 18.29 1.67 -11.83
C ARG A 155 17.30 0.51 -11.92
N TYR A 156 17.06 -0.21 -10.83
CA TYR A 156 16.07 -1.30 -10.75
C TYR A 156 14.62 -0.82 -10.64
N GLY A 157 14.38 0.48 -10.46
CA GLY A 157 13.04 1.04 -10.29
C GLY A 157 12.14 0.79 -11.50
N SER A 158 12.69 0.79 -12.72
CA SER A 158 11.96 0.41 -13.93
C SER A 158 11.46 -1.04 -13.90
N TYR A 159 12.29 -1.96 -13.40
CA TYR A 159 11.93 -3.37 -13.25
C TYR A 159 10.78 -3.54 -12.24
N LEU A 160 10.84 -2.84 -11.09
CA LEU A 160 9.76 -2.89 -10.10
C LEU A 160 8.46 -2.30 -10.66
N LYS A 161 8.53 -1.15 -11.35
CA LYS A 161 7.35 -0.55 -11.99
C LYS A 161 6.71 -1.46 -13.03
N ALA A 162 7.50 -2.16 -13.83
CA ALA A 162 7.01 -3.10 -14.84
C ALA A 162 6.32 -4.35 -14.24
N SER A 163 6.54 -4.64 -12.95
CA SER A 163 5.88 -5.74 -12.25
C SER A 163 4.52 -5.38 -11.66
N LEU A 164 4.21 -4.08 -11.56
CA LEU A 164 2.92 -3.60 -11.09
C LEU A 164 1.87 -3.70 -12.22
N PRO A 165 0.56 -3.69 -11.87
CA PRO A 165 -0.50 -3.45 -12.85
C PRO A 165 -0.23 -2.19 -13.68
N ASP A 166 -0.88 -2.09 -14.85
CA ASP A 166 -0.71 -0.97 -15.79
C ASP A 166 -1.28 0.33 -15.22
N PHE A 167 -0.52 0.94 -14.31
CA PHE A 167 -0.83 2.20 -13.67
C PHE A 167 -0.19 3.35 -14.42
N TRP A 168 -0.92 4.46 -14.46
CA TRP A 168 -0.30 5.73 -14.79
C TRP A 168 0.65 6.18 -13.67
N PHE A 169 1.94 6.33 -14.00
CA PHE A 169 2.98 6.69 -13.05
C PHE A 169 3.23 8.20 -12.99
N THR A 170 3.34 8.75 -11.79
CA THR A 170 3.72 10.15 -11.55
C THR A 170 4.53 10.30 -10.26
N THR A 171 5.38 11.34 -10.20
CA THR A 171 6.06 11.80 -8.98
C THR A 171 5.53 13.15 -8.49
N ASP A 172 4.54 13.73 -9.18
CA ASP A 172 3.91 14.99 -8.78
C ASP A 172 2.89 14.74 -7.67
N ARG A 173 3.25 15.16 -6.46
CA ARG A 173 2.43 14.99 -5.26
C ARG A 173 1.10 15.73 -5.34
N ASN A 174 1.07 16.90 -5.97
CA ASN A 174 -0.16 17.68 -6.11
C ASN A 174 -1.14 16.98 -7.04
N GLN A 175 -0.63 16.39 -8.11
CA GLN A 175 -1.44 15.60 -9.02
C GLN A 175 -2.01 14.36 -8.33
N VAL A 176 -1.22 13.66 -7.51
CA VAL A 176 -1.70 12.51 -6.73
C VAL A 176 -2.84 12.91 -5.78
N ARG A 177 -2.67 13.99 -5.01
CA ARG A 177 -3.70 14.48 -4.07
C ARG A 177 -4.99 14.89 -4.79
N LYS A 178 -4.87 15.57 -5.94
CA LYS A 178 -6.03 15.91 -6.78
C LYS A 178 -6.77 14.67 -7.30
N SER A 179 -6.01 13.67 -7.76
CA SER A 179 -6.59 12.41 -8.23
C SER A 179 -7.32 11.67 -7.10
N LEU A 180 -6.72 11.57 -5.91
CA LEU A 180 -7.37 10.97 -4.74
C LEU A 180 -8.66 11.70 -4.35
N ALA A 181 -8.60 13.03 -4.24
CA ALA A 181 -9.77 13.83 -3.88
C ALA A 181 -10.92 13.70 -4.91
N ALA A 182 -10.59 13.61 -6.19
CA ALA A 182 -11.59 13.37 -7.24
C ALA A 182 -12.21 11.96 -7.15
N ILE A 183 -11.41 10.94 -6.80
CA ILE A 183 -11.87 9.57 -6.61
C ILE A 183 -12.80 9.48 -5.39
N ASP A 184 -12.43 10.09 -4.26
CA ASP A 184 -13.26 10.10 -3.05
C ASP A 184 -14.58 10.83 -3.30
N ALA A 185 -14.55 12.01 -3.93
CA ALA A 185 -15.77 12.74 -4.29
C ALA A 185 -16.72 11.92 -5.20
N SER A 186 -16.16 11.21 -6.18
CA SER A 186 -16.94 10.31 -7.04
C SER A 186 -17.55 9.14 -6.27
N ALA A 187 -16.82 8.59 -5.28
CA ALA A 187 -17.31 7.49 -4.46
C ALA A 187 -18.43 7.93 -3.50
N GLN A 188 -18.32 9.13 -2.93
CA GLN A 188 -19.36 9.73 -2.09
C GLN A 188 -20.66 9.98 -2.89
N GLN A 189 -20.55 10.47 -4.13
CA GLN A 189 -21.71 10.66 -5.01
C GLN A 189 -22.39 9.35 -5.38
N ALA A 190 -21.62 8.30 -5.68
CA ALA A 190 -22.16 6.98 -5.99
C ALA A 190 -22.90 6.37 -4.78
N ALA A 191 -22.39 6.57 -3.55
CA ALA A 191 -23.06 6.12 -2.34
C ALA A 191 -24.35 6.91 -2.05
N ALA A 192 -24.35 8.23 -2.26
CA ALA A 192 -25.53 9.07 -2.07
C ALA A 192 -26.66 8.71 -3.05
N GLY A 193 -26.34 8.50 -4.34
CA GLY A 193 -27.33 8.15 -5.36
C GLY A 193 -27.97 6.77 -5.20
N GLN A 194 -27.34 5.84 -4.46
CA GLN A 194 -27.94 4.55 -4.11
C GLN A 194 -28.97 4.64 -2.98
N THR A 195 -28.99 5.75 -2.24
CA THR A 195 -29.88 5.93 -1.08
C THR A 195 -31.24 6.52 -1.47
N ASP A 196 -31.33 7.19 -2.63
CA ASP A 196 -32.58 7.78 -3.15
C ASP A 196 -33.46 6.81 -3.97
N ASP A 197 -32.95 5.61 -4.30
CA ASP A 197 -33.64 4.59 -5.10
C ASP A 197 -34.26 3.44 -4.25
N ALA A 198 -34.34 3.61 -2.92
CA ALA A 198 -34.89 2.63 -1.96
C ALA A 198 -36.08 3.20 -1.15
#